data_AF-A0A4R6LBV9-F1
#
_entry.id   AF-A0A4R6LBV9-F1
#
_cell.length_a   1.000
_cell.length_b   1.000
_cell.length_c   1.000
_cell.angle_alpha   90.00
_cell.angle_beta   90.00
_cell.angle_gamma   90.00
#
_symmetry.space_group_name_H-M   'P 1'
#
loop_
_entity.id
_entity.type
_entity.pdbx_description
1 polymer ?
#
loop_
_entity_poly.entity_id
_entity_poly.type
_entity_poly.pdbx_seq_one_letter_code
_entity_poly.pdbx_strand_id
1 'polypeptide(L)'
;MDIEKVFKKISIRGRFAFGVKCIERYISENKIEIKSIDKLLTQLWEFTESENLDVWDEKISDLNPTNILEIEYEKFPDDFPTIDASEYKELKKIYQNLNQDLIKLISKTIEIGTSNLYGGTGGYSNHSLIPTIEVYKIAEKSLSKMPDVNSFIQFRFSEFNGWGNKIVRHNIE
;
A
#
# COMPACT_ATOMS: atom_id res chain seq x y z
N MET A 1 10.67 18.41 11.68
CA MET A 1 9.34 17.89 12.07
C MET A 1 9.54 16.46 12.54
N ASP A 2 9.00 16.08 13.70
CA ASP A 2 9.07 14.68 14.15
C ASP A 2 8.00 13.89 13.40
N ILE A 3 8.41 13.25 12.31
CA ILE A 3 7.50 12.60 11.37
C ILE A 3 6.71 11.45 12.01
N GLU A 4 7.31 10.75 12.97
CA GLU A 4 6.64 9.69 13.72
C GLU A 4 5.49 10.24 14.56
N LYS A 5 5.70 11.38 15.24
CA LYS A 5 4.61 12.06 15.97
C LYS A 5 3.48 12.53 15.06
N VAL A 6 3.77 12.85 13.80
CA VAL A 6 2.74 13.19 12.81
C VAL A 6 1.94 11.94 12.44
N PHE A 7 2.60 10.86 12.02
CA PHE A 7 1.92 9.62 11.63
C PHE A 7 1.16 8.95 12.77
N LYS A 8 1.59 9.10 14.03
CA LYS A 8 0.82 8.66 15.21
C LYS A 8 -0.59 9.26 15.27
N LYS A 9 -0.80 10.46 14.72
CA LYS A 9 -2.10 11.12 14.67
C LYS A 9 -2.94 10.71 13.47
N ILE A 10 -2.31 10.16 12.43
CA ILE A 10 -2.96 9.73 11.20
C ILE A 10 -3.46 8.29 11.37
N SER A 11 -4.68 8.04 10.91
CA SER A 11 -5.34 6.72 10.91
C SER A 11 -4.65 5.69 10.02
N ILE A 12 -5.00 4.41 10.17
CA ILE A 12 -4.48 3.34 9.30
C ILE A 12 -4.84 3.61 7.83
N ARG A 13 -6.09 3.98 7.51
CA ARG A 13 -6.49 4.36 6.15
C ARG A 13 -5.70 5.55 5.63
N GLY A 14 -5.47 6.57 6.47
CA GLY A 14 -4.67 7.74 6.09
C GLY A 14 -3.20 7.41 5.82
N ARG A 15 -2.59 6.55 6.64
CA ARG A 15 -1.22 6.07 6.46
C ARG A 15 -1.07 5.25 5.18
N PHE A 16 -2.04 4.38 4.92
CA PHE A 16 -2.09 3.58 3.70
C PHE A 16 -2.21 4.48 2.47
N ALA A 17 -3.16 5.41 2.46
CA ALA A 17 -3.36 6.38 1.37
C ALA A 17 -2.09 7.22 1.11
N PHE A 18 -1.35 7.59 2.15
CA PHE A 18 -0.04 8.24 2.00
C PHE A 18 0.95 7.36 1.23
N GLY A 19 1.04 6.07 1.59
CA GLY A 19 1.88 5.11 0.85
C GLY A 19 1.48 4.96 -0.61
N VAL A 20 0.17 4.89 -0.90
CA VAL A 20 -0.32 4.84 -2.29
C VAL A 20 0.05 6.11 -3.06
N LYS A 21 -0.06 7.30 -2.45
CA LYS A 21 0.39 8.55 -3.09
C LYS A 21 1.90 8.58 -3.34
N CYS A 22 2.71 7.99 -2.46
CA CYS A 22 4.15 7.83 -2.72
C CYS A 22 4.41 6.91 -3.93
N ILE A 23 3.66 5.81 -4.06
CA ILE A 23 3.75 4.90 -5.21
C ILE A 23 3.36 5.60 -6.50
N GLU A 24 2.21 6.28 -6.54
CA GLU A 24 1.76 7.06 -7.71
C GLU A 24 2.80 8.10 -8.13
N ARG A 25 3.40 8.79 -7.16
CA ARG A 25 4.44 9.77 -7.40
C ARG A 25 5.70 9.13 -7.98
N TYR A 26 6.14 8.00 -7.43
CA TYR A 26 7.31 7.28 -7.92
C TYR A 26 7.12 6.85 -9.38
N ILE A 27 5.96 6.28 -9.69
CA ILE A 27 5.58 5.83 -11.05
C ILE A 27 5.63 7.00 -12.02
N SER A 28 5.03 8.13 -11.64
CA SER A 28 4.99 9.35 -12.45
C SER A 28 6.40 9.92 -12.71
N GLU A 29 7.23 10.05 -11.68
CA GLU A 29 8.58 10.62 -11.81
C GLU A 29 9.52 9.74 -12.65
N ASN A 30 9.36 8.42 -12.55
CA ASN A 30 10.17 7.45 -13.28
C ASN A 30 9.56 7.05 -14.63
N LYS A 31 8.43 7.64 -15.04
CA LYS A 31 7.72 7.37 -16.30
C LYS A 31 7.41 5.88 -16.49
N ILE A 32 7.08 5.19 -15.40
CA ILE A 32 6.67 3.78 -15.44
C ILE A 32 5.28 3.72 -16.07
N GLU A 33 5.08 2.79 -17.00
CA GLU A 33 3.80 2.62 -17.69
C GLU A 33 2.71 2.18 -16.70
N ILE A 34 1.71 3.05 -16.50
CA ILE A 34 0.63 2.84 -15.51
C ILE A 34 -0.20 1.60 -15.85
N LYS A 35 -0.45 1.33 -17.15
CA LYS A 35 -1.26 0.18 -17.58
C LYS A 35 -0.76 -1.14 -17.00
N SER A 36 0.55 -1.27 -16.84
CA SER A 36 1.21 -2.45 -16.30
C SER A 36 0.87 -2.71 -14.82
N ILE A 37 0.45 -1.69 -14.06
CA ILE A 37 0.23 -1.78 -12.61
C ILE A 37 -1.10 -1.19 -12.17
N ASP A 38 -2.01 -0.92 -13.11
CA ASP A 38 -3.28 -0.25 -12.85
C ASP A 38 -4.21 -1.09 -11.95
N LYS A 39 -4.22 -2.42 -12.16
CA LYS A 39 -4.96 -3.36 -11.29
C LYS A 39 -4.47 -3.27 -9.85
N LEU A 40 -3.15 -3.24 -9.63
CA LEU A 40 -2.56 -3.05 -8.31
C LEU A 40 -2.97 -1.70 -7.69
N LEU A 41 -2.85 -0.59 -8.43
CA LEU A 41 -3.23 0.73 -7.92
C LEU A 41 -4.72 0.81 -7.55
N THR A 42 -5.57 0.18 -8.36
CA THR A 42 -7.01 0.07 -8.09
C THR A 42 -7.25 -0.70 -6.80
N GLN A 43 -6.60 -1.85 -6.63
CA GLN A 43 -6.73 -2.68 -5.43
C GLN A 43 -6.20 -1.96 -4.18
N LEU A 44 -5.10 -1.21 -4.31
CA LEU A 44 -4.57 -0.39 -3.22
C LEU A 44 -5.60 0.67 -2.78
N TRP A 45 -6.18 1.43 -3.71
CA TRP A 45 -7.20 2.42 -3.34
C TRP A 45 -8.48 1.80 -2.76
N GLU A 46 -8.88 0.61 -3.19
CA GLU A 46 -10.05 -0.11 -2.64
C GLU A 46 -9.97 -0.26 -1.11
N PHE A 47 -8.77 -0.46 -0.54
CA PHE A 47 -8.56 -0.52 0.92
C PHE A 47 -9.17 0.67 1.65
N THR A 48 -8.94 1.87 1.10
CA THR A 48 -9.29 3.13 1.76
C THR A 48 -10.81 3.38 1.79
N GLU A 49 -11.59 2.63 1.01
CA GLU A 49 -13.05 2.76 0.87
C GLU A 49 -13.83 1.50 1.31
N SER A 50 -13.18 0.33 1.34
CA SER A 50 -13.82 -0.96 1.58
C SER A 50 -14.34 -1.12 3.01
N GLU A 51 -15.47 -1.83 3.16
CA GLU A 51 -15.94 -2.41 4.43
C GLU A 51 -15.56 -3.90 4.56
N ASN A 52 -15.25 -4.55 3.44
CA ASN A 52 -14.94 -5.97 3.35
C ASN A 52 -13.42 -6.12 3.17
N LEU A 53 -12.69 -5.92 4.27
CA LEU A 53 -11.23 -5.94 4.24
C LEU A 53 -10.66 -7.35 4.12
N ASP A 54 -11.43 -8.38 4.45
CA ASP A 54 -11.13 -9.79 4.22
C ASP A 54 -11.04 -10.13 2.73
N VAL A 55 -12.05 -9.70 1.95
CA VAL A 55 -12.05 -9.85 0.49
C VAL A 55 -10.94 -9.04 -0.15
N TRP A 56 -10.63 -7.86 0.41
CA TRP A 56 -9.52 -7.04 -0.05
C TRP A 56 -8.16 -7.71 0.20
N ASP A 57 -7.97 -8.34 1.35
CA ASP A 57 -6.74 -9.03 1.76
C ASP A 57 -6.37 -10.16 0.78
N GLU A 58 -7.36 -10.98 0.41
CA GLU A 58 -7.18 -12.04 -0.58
C GLU A 58 -6.72 -11.48 -1.93
N LYS A 59 -7.43 -10.47 -2.46
CA LYS A 59 -7.09 -9.85 -3.74
C LYS A 59 -5.73 -9.17 -3.74
N ILE A 60 -5.37 -8.44 -2.67
CA ILE A 60 -4.10 -7.71 -2.64
C ILE A 60 -2.91 -8.66 -2.42
N SER A 61 -3.12 -9.79 -1.74
CA SER A 61 -2.11 -10.84 -1.57
C SER A 61 -1.62 -11.35 -2.94
N ASP A 62 -2.55 -11.58 -3.87
CA ASP A 62 -2.24 -12.08 -5.20
C ASP A 62 -1.50 -11.06 -6.07
N LEU A 63 -1.62 -9.77 -5.74
CA LEU A 63 -0.94 -8.67 -6.43
C LEU A 63 0.33 -8.22 -5.68
N ASN A 64 0.65 -8.81 -4.54
CA ASN A 64 1.81 -8.42 -3.74
C ASN A 64 3.11 -8.81 -4.48
N PRO A 65 4.01 -7.85 -4.78
CA PRO A 65 5.24 -8.16 -5.49
C PRO A 65 6.12 -9.19 -4.80
N THR A 66 6.12 -9.24 -3.46
CA THR A 66 6.88 -10.25 -2.71
C THR A 66 6.39 -11.66 -3.04
N ASN A 67 5.07 -11.87 -3.03
CA ASN A 67 4.47 -13.17 -3.33
C ASN A 67 4.72 -13.59 -4.79
N ILE A 68 4.47 -12.68 -5.75
CA ILE A 68 4.68 -12.93 -7.19
C ILE A 68 6.15 -13.27 -7.53
N LEU A 69 7.11 -12.62 -6.86
CA LEU A 69 8.53 -12.85 -7.13
C LEU A 69 9.05 -14.14 -6.49
N GLU A 70 8.55 -14.51 -5.30
CA GLU A 70 9.05 -15.63 -4.52
C GLU A 70 8.35 -16.96 -4.80
N ILE A 71 7.04 -16.94 -5.10
CA ILE A 71 6.24 -18.15 -5.32
C ILE A 71 6.30 -18.57 -6.80
N GLU A 72 6.13 -19.85 -7.06
CA GLU A 72 6.01 -20.40 -8.41
C GLU A 72 4.55 -20.83 -8.65
N TYR A 73 3.82 -20.05 -9.45
CA TYR A 73 2.40 -20.31 -9.75
C TYR A 73 2.16 -21.72 -10.29
N GLU A 74 3.05 -22.25 -11.14
CA GLU A 74 2.92 -23.60 -11.69
C GLU A 74 2.94 -24.71 -10.63
N LYS A 75 3.53 -24.45 -9.45
CA LYS A 75 3.56 -25.38 -8.32
C LYS A 75 2.44 -25.12 -7.32
N PHE A 76 2.05 -23.86 -7.16
CA PHE A 76 1.11 -23.41 -6.13
C PHE A 76 0.06 -22.45 -6.73
N PRO A 77 -0.79 -22.91 -7.65
CA PRO A 77 -1.81 -22.05 -8.25
C PRO A 77 -2.89 -21.64 -7.24
N ASP A 78 -3.17 -22.49 -6.25
CA ASP A 78 -4.18 -22.22 -5.21
C ASP A 78 -3.78 -21.10 -4.23
N ASP A 79 -2.50 -20.70 -4.23
CA ASP A 79 -2.01 -19.55 -3.46
C ASP A 79 -2.36 -18.20 -4.14
N PHE A 80 -2.92 -18.23 -5.35
CA PHE A 80 -3.31 -17.06 -6.15
C PHE A 80 -4.76 -17.17 -6.69
N PRO A 81 -5.78 -17.27 -5.81
CA PRO A 81 -7.15 -17.59 -6.20
C PRO A 81 -7.87 -16.51 -7.04
N THR A 82 -7.36 -15.28 -7.09
CA THR A 82 -8.01 -14.11 -7.73
C THR A 82 -7.38 -13.70 -9.07
N ILE A 83 -6.30 -14.35 -9.49
CA ILE A 83 -5.63 -14.11 -10.77
C ILE A 83 -5.37 -15.42 -11.51
N ASP A 84 -5.29 -15.36 -12.83
CA ASP A 84 -4.92 -16.53 -13.63
C ASP A 84 -3.42 -16.61 -13.94
N ALA A 85 -2.99 -17.72 -14.55
CA ALA A 85 -1.60 -17.96 -14.93
C ALA A 85 -1.03 -16.91 -15.91
N SER A 86 -1.89 -16.31 -16.76
CA SER A 86 -1.49 -15.29 -17.72
C SER A 86 -1.23 -13.97 -17.00
N GLU A 87 -2.16 -13.54 -16.14
CA GLU A 87 -2.02 -12.37 -15.29
C GLU A 87 -0.79 -12.47 -14.37
N TYR A 88 -0.59 -13.64 -13.75
CA TYR A 88 0.59 -13.91 -12.91
C TYR A 88 1.90 -13.70 -13.68
N LYS A 89 2.01 -14.26 -14.88
CA LYS A 89 3.22 -14.16 -15.72
C LYS A 89 3.49 -12.73 -16.14
N GLU A 90 2.46 -11.97 -16.45
CA GLU A 90 2.57 -10.55 -16.79
C GLU A 90 3.08 -9.75 -15.58
N LEU A 91 2.44 -9.89 -14.41
CA LEU A 91 2.86 -9.23 -13.17
C LEU A 91 4.29 -9.59 -12.79
N LYS A 92 4.66 -10.88 -12.87
CA LYS A 92 6.02 -11.33 -12.57
C LYS A 92 7.06 -10.69 -13.48
N LYS A 93 6.78 -10.63 -14.78
CA LYS A 93 7.65 -9.94 -15.74
C LYS A 93 7.78 -8.46 -15.41
N ILE A 94 6.70 -7.79 -15.02
CA ILE A 94 6.72 -6.37 -14.64
C ILE A 94 7.59 -6.19 -13.40
N TYR A 95 7.31 -6.92 -12.32
CA TYR A 95 8.01 -6.78 -11.05
C TYR A 95 9.50 -7.15 -11.13
N GLN A 96 9.89 -8.11 -11.96
CA GLN A 96 11.31 -8.42 -12.22
C GLN A 96 12.08 -7.25 -12.85
N ASN A 97 11.40 -6.32 -13.52
CA ASN A 97 12.00 -5.16 -14.16
C ASN A 97 11.84 -3.87 -13.33
N LEU A 98 11.13 -3.90 -12.20
CA LEU A 98 10.97 -2.73 -11.34
C LEU A 98 12.21 -2.50 -10.46
N ASN A 99 12.42 -1.23 -10.12
CA ASN A 99 13.41 -0.85 -9.13
C ASN A 99 13.05 -1.42 -7.74
N GLN A 100 14.05 -1.90 -7.01
CA GLN A 100 13.88 -2.47 -5.67
C GLN A 100 13.24 -1.50 -4.66
N ASP A 101 13.47 -0.20 -4.79
CA ASP A 101 12.82 0.81 -3.94
C ASP A 101 11.31 0.85 -4.18
N LEU A 102 10.84 0.71 -5.44
CA LEU A 102 9.41 0.65 -5.76
C LEU A 102 8.77 -0.65 -5.26
N ILE A 103 9.45 -1.79 -5.42
CA ILE A 103 9.00 -3.08 -4.88
C ILE A 103 8.80 -2.96 -3.37
N LYS A 104 9.79 -2.45 -2.64
CA LYS A 104 9.69 -2.24 -1.19
C LYS A 104 8.59 -1.25 -0.82
N LEU A 105 8.43 -0.17 -1.58
CA LEU A 105 7.39 0.83 -1.34
C LEU A 105 5.99 0.22 -1.46
N ILE A 106 5.76 -0.64 -2.47
CA ILE A 106 4.50 -1.38 -2.65
C ILE A 106 4.30 -2.36 -1.48
N SER A 107 5.26 -3.26 -1.23
CA SER A 107 5.12 -4.29 -0.19
C SER A 107 4.89 -3.67 1.19
N LYS A 108 5.59 -2.58 1.53
CA LYS A 108 5.41 -1.88 2.80
C LYS A 108 4.08 -1.15 2.89
N THR A 109 3.57 -0.62 1.79
CA THR A 109 2.23 -0.04 1.75
C THR A 109 1.16 -1.10 1.99
N ILE A 110 1.28 -2.28 1.37
CA ILE A 110 0.39 -3.42 1.62
C ILE A 110 0.46 -3.83 3.10
N GLU A 111 1.67 -3.93 3.67
CA GLU A 111 1.89 -4.25 5.09
C GLU A 111 1.16 -3.29 6.04
N ILE A 112 1.08 -1.98 5.72
CA ILE A 112 0.29 -1.01 6.50
C ILE A 112 -1.19 -1.44 6.58
N GLY A 113 -1.75 -1.95 5.49
CA GLY A 113 -3.16 -2.30 5.39
C GLY A 113 -3.50 -3.65 5.99
N THR A 114 -2.60 -4.63 5.88
CA THR A 114 -2.84 -6.01 6.31
C THR A 114 -2.51 -6.26 7.78
N SER A 115 -1.52 -5.56 8.34
CA SER A 115 -0.96 -5.90 9.67
C SER A 115 -1.91 -5.72 10.86
N ASN A 116 -3.07 -5.08 10.68
CA ASN A 116 -4.09 -4.92 11.72
C ASN A 116 -5.40 -5.63 11.41
N LEU A 117 -5.56 -6.31 10.26
CA LEU A 117 -6.83 -6.93 9.87
C LEU A 117 -7.34 -7.94 10.91
N TYR A 118 -6.43 -8.73 11.47
CA TYR A 118 -6.73 -9.78 12.45
C TYR A 118 -6.20 -9.42 13.86
N GLY A 119 -5.95 -8.14 14.12
CA GLY A 119 -5.33 -7.65 15.35
C GLY A 119 -5.94 -6.34 15.88
N GLY A 120 -5.58 -5.98 17.11
CA GLY A 120 -5.99 -4.69 17.68
C GLY A 120 -5.15 -3.51 17.16
N THR A 121 -5.69 -2.29 17.24
CA THR A 121 -5.01 -1.06 16.82
C THR A 121 -4.28 -0.33 17.97
N GLY A 122 -4.25 -0.89 19.18
CA GLY A 122 -3.68 -0.25 20.38
C GLY A 122 -2.28 0.35 20.19
N GLY A 123 -1.94 1.35 21.01
CA GLY A 123 -0.62 1.99 20.98
C GLY A 123 -0.29 2.70 19.66
N TYR A 124 -1.28 3.37 19.05
CA TYR A 124 -1.17 4.00 17.72
C TYR A 124 -0.91 3.01 16.58
N SER A 125 -1.15 1.72 16.81
CA SER A 125 -0.82 0.60 15.94
C SER A 125 0.62 0.66 15.42
N ASN A 126 1.57 0.14 16.20
CA ASN A 126 2.96 -0.03 15.74
C ASN A 126 3.05 -0.88 14.46
N HIS A 127 2.13 -1.83 14.29
CA HIS A 127 2.02 -2.71 13.13
C HIS A 127 1.78 -1.96 11.81
N SER A 128 1.07 -0.83 11.83
CA SER A 128 0.92 0.04 10.65
C SER A 128 1.90 1.22 10.69
N LEU A 129 2.27 1.71 11.88
CA LEU A 129 3.15 2.87 12.03
C LEU A 129 4.57 2.59 11.55
N ILE A 130 5.16 1.45 11.93
CA ILE A 130 6.53 1.08 11.54
C ILE A 130 6.67 1.00 10.02
N PRO A 131 5.83 0.23 9.29
CA PRO A 131 5.93 0.22 7.82
C PRO A 131 5.60 1.58 7.20
N THR A 132 4.76 2.42 7.82
CA THR A 132 4.55 3.81 7.37
C THR A 132 5.84 4.64 7.43
N ILE A 133 6.61 4.50 8.51
CA ILE A 133 7.90 5.20 8.62
C ILE A 133 8.90 4.70 7.57
N GLU A 134 8.88 3.40 7.27
CA GLU A 134 9.72 2.84 6.20
C GLU A 134 9.32 3.35 4.81
N VAL A 135 8.01 3.39 4.51
CA VAL A 135 7.45 4.04 3.31
C VAL A 135 7.92 5.49 3.21
N TYR A 136 7.81 6.26 4.29
CA TYR A 136 8.26 7.65 4.32
C TYR A 136 9.76 7.77 4.00
N LYS A 137 10.61 6.94 4.62
CA LYS A 137 12.07 6.96 4.40
C LYS A 137 12.46 6.58 2.97
N ILE A 138 11.80 5.59 2.37
CA ILE A 138 12.01 5.21 0.98
C ILE A 138 11.60 6.36 0.06
N ALA A 139 10.42 6.93 0.28
CA ALA A 139 9.90 8.03 -0.52
C ALA A 139 10.78 9.29 -0.41
N GLU A 140 11.25 9.65 0.79
CA GLU A 140 12.13 10.81 1.01
C GLU A 140 13.46 10.69 0.28
N LYS A 141 14.00 9.47 0.16
CA LYS A 141 15.23 9.19 -0.58
C LYS A 141 15.02 9.20 -2.10
N SER A 142 13.88 8.68 -2.56
CA SER A 142 13.72 8.29 -3.96
C SER A 142 12.79 9.19 -4.77
N LEU A 143 12.05 10.12 -4.13
CA LEU A 143 11.16 11.07 -4.80
C LEU A 143 11.78 12.47 -4.86
N SER A 144 11.60 13.15 -5.99
CA SER A 144 11.97 14.55 -6.15
C SER A 144 11.05 15.51 -5.37
N LYS A 145 9.78 15.10 -5.17
CA LYS A 145 8.81 15.82 -4.36
C LYS A 145 7.93 14.84 -3.59
N MET A 146 7.96 14.95 -2.27
CA MET A 146 7.12 14.14 -1.38
C MET A 146 5.65 14.55 -1.47
N PRO A 147 4.70 13.59 -1.37
CA PRO A 147 3.32 13.90 -1.03
C PRO A 147 3.25 14.67 0.30
N ASP A 148 2.36 15.66 0.38
CA ASP A 148 2.19 16.44 1.60
C ASP A 148 1.49 15.60 2.67
N VAL A 149 2.21 15.29 3.75
CA VAL A 149 1.69 14.52 4.88
C VAL A 149 0.52 15.26 5.56
N ASN A 150 0.46 16.59 5.47
CA ASN A 150 -0.61 17.38 6.08
C ASN A 150 -1.98 17.10 5.45
N SER A 151 -2.04 16.69 4.17
CA SER A 151 -3.28 16.29 3.49
C SER A 151 -3.97 15.09 4.16
N PHE A 152 -3.24 14.34 4.99
CA PHE A 152 -3.74 13.15 5.66
C PHE A 152 -4.08 13.36 7.15
N ILE A 153 -3.71 14.51 7.74
CA ILE A 153 -3.92 14.80 9.17
C ILE A 153 -5.41 14.85 9.55
N GLN A 154 -6.27 15.17 8.58
CA GLN A 154 -7.72 15.15 8.74
C GLN A 154 -8.28 13.75 9.03
N PHE A 155 -7.59 12.68 8.60
CA PHE A 155 -8.00 11.29 8.85
C PHE A 155 -7.38 10.78 10.14
N ARG A 156 -8.07 10.99 11.27
CA ARG A 156 -7.47 10.87 12.60
C ARG A 156 -7.45 9.44 13.11
N PHE A 157 -6.36 9.05 13.76
CA PHE A 157 -6.23 7.77 14.46
C PHE A 157 -7.24 7.63 15.62
N SER A 158 -7.71 8.74 16.19
CA SER A 158 -8.74 8.71 17.24
C SER A 158 -10.12 8.29 16.73
N GLU A 159 -10.32 8.17 15.41
CA GLU A 159 -11.60 7.82 14.79
C GLU A 159 -11.64 6.35 14.39
N PHE A 160 -12.84 5.76 14.43
CA PHE A 160 -13.09 4.36 14.04
C PHE A 160 -12.07 3.38 14.61
N ASN A 161 -11.77 3.50 15.92
CA ASN A 161 -10.82 2.66 16.62
C ASN A 161 -9.44 2.57 15.94
N GLY A 162 -8.88 3.67 15.44
CA GLY A 162 -7.57 3.68 14.76
C GLY A 162 -7.64 3.62 13.24
N TRP A 163 -8.72 3.09 12.68
CA TRP A 163 -8.86 2.90 11.24
C TRP A 163 -9.14 4.19 10.49
N GLY A 164 -9.75 5.18 11.16
CA GLY A 164 -10.20 6.43 10.53
C GLY A 164 -11.42 6.25 9.63
N ASN A 165 -11.97 7.38 9.21
CA ASN A 165 -13.01 7.43 8.19
C ASN A 165 -12.52 6.86 6.84
N LYS A 166 -13.46 6.41 6.01
CA LYS A 166 -13.20 6.09 4.60
C LYS A 166 -12.64 7.29 3.87
N ILE A 167 -11.77 7.02 2.92
CA ILE A 167 -11.13 8.06 2.12
C ILE A 167 -11.37 7.76 0.65
N VAL A 168 -12.07 8.65 -0.03
CA VAL A 168 -12.23 8.54 -1.48
C VAL A 168 -11.03 9.20 -2.14
N ARG A 169 -10.42 8.55 -3.14
CA ARG A 169 -9.17 8.98 -3.78
C ARG A 169 -9.11 10.47 -4.16
N HIS A 170 -10.22 11.04 -4.65
CA HIS A 170 -10.33 12.44 -5.07
C HIS A 170 -10.34 13.45 -3.90
N ASN A 171 -10.50 13.00 -2.66
CA ASN A 171 -10.48 13.87 -1.47
C ASN A 171 -9.06 14.26 -1.02
N ILE A 172 -8.02 13.70 -1.66
CA ILE A 172 -6.61 13.87 -1.28
C ILE A 172 -5.75 14.38 -2.44
N GLU A 173 -6.36 15.09 -3.39
CA GLU A 173 -5.66 15.75 -4.49
C GLU A 173 -5.21 17.17 -4.15
#